data_AF-A0AA42C096-F1
#
_entry.id   AF-A0AA42C096-F1
#
_cell.length_a   1.000
_cell.length_b   1.000
_cell.length_c   1.000
_cell.angle_alpha   90.00
_cell.angle_beta   90.00
_cell.angle_gamma   90.00
#
_symmetry.space_group_name_H-M   'P 1'
#
loop_
_entity.id
_entity.type
_entity.pdbx_description
1 polymer ?
#
loop_
_entity_poly.entity_id
_entity_poly.type
_entity_poly.pdbx_seq_one_letter_code
_entity_poly.pdbx_strand_id
1 'polypeptide(L)'
;MSFLTSPPEILSSLLYSGPGPASMLAAAASWDGLGTELATAAQSFSSVTSGLAGQAWQGPASAAMAQNAARYAGYLAQAAAQAQAAAAQARVVAGAFESTVAATVHPALVTANRNEFVQLVLSNLFGQNAPAIAAVAQLPSWQAAAQGLSTQLSGAWANPLGVALGSASPAATSNPVAALLSDIEGGYVQLEQGVLGVVNAPTNFLLGRPLIGNGIDGAAGTGQPGGPGGILWGNGGNGGSSGVSGMAGGAGGPAGLIGNGGTGGAGFNGPAAGLGSYGGAGGIGGWLLGANGANGAIGTNAPTSMQVPISMFGVTEPIVGISVNGGPTVPILVDTGSTGLVVPLRYVGWQHLGLPTGLGISGYSGGLAYIYASFNGPVDFGNGVVTTSTTYNVPLISWPTRVGGAWTFTQFFAPDGVVGVLGLGPNAGGPGTTVPTQALPGTLAQGVLINEVTTNPNFNPNPYPYLEFGPAPTTVGTATQIATLTGSPITTLNVSVNGGQQMPIVTNVDSGGVQGTIPFGANTGDNIRVYAADGTTLLYEYNYNQDYFPVPSTGTMNSGALPFLLHPVYVDYNPGRIGTTIFYG
;
A
#
# COMPACT_ATOMS: atom_id res chain seq x y z
N MET A 1 21.52 18.74 -13.84
CA MET A 1 22.32 18.40 -12.64
C MET A 1 23.80 18.50 -13.00
N SER A 2 24.68 18.91 -12.09
CA SER A 2 26.12 19.05 -12.36
C SER A 2 26.89 17.89 -11.72
N PHE A 3 27.59 17.09 -12.53
CA PHE A 3 28.48 16.03 -12.01
C PHE A 3 29.74 16.60 -11.36
N LEU A 4 30.02 17.89 -11.58
CA LEU A 4 31.18 18.61 -11.01
C LEU A 4 31.11 18.78 -9.49
N THR A 5 29.96 18.53 -8.86
CA THR A 5 29.81 18.62 -7.39
C THR A 5 29.70 17.24 -6.73
N SER A 6 29.78 16.15 -7.49
CA SER A 6 29.71 14.79 -6.95
C SER A 6 31.09 14.31 -6.49
N PRO A 7 31.21 13.69 -5.30
CA PRO A 7 32.48 13.15 -4.84
C PRO A 7 32.89 11.91 -5.66
N PRO A 8 34.19 11.62 -5.78
CA PRO A 8 34.70 10.54 -6.63
C PRO A 8 34.17 9.15 -6.26
N GLU A 9 33.82 8.93 -4.99
CA GLU A 9 33.21 7.69 -4.49
C GLU A 9 31.85 7.41 -5.14
N ILE A 10 31.01 8.43 -5.28
CA ILE A 10 29.68 8.32 -5.86
C ILE A 10 29.78 8.18 -7.38
N LEU A 11 30.58 9.02 -8.03
CA LEU A 11 30.69 9.04 -9.48
C LEU A 11 31.35 7.75 -10.02
N SER A 12 32.41 7.25 -9.37
CA SER A 12 33.03 5.97 -9.73
C SER A 12 32.12 4.78 -9.46
N SER A 13 31.42 4.75 -8.32
CA SER A 13 30.46 3.68 -8.02
C SER A 13 29.31 3.64 -9.03
N LEU A 14 28.78 4.80 -9.45
CA LEU A 14 27.70 4.87 -10.45
C LEU A 14 28.15 4.35 -11.82
N LEU A 15 29.36 4.67 -12.26
CA LEU A 15 29.88 4.24 -13.57
C LEU A 15 30.25 2.75 -13.62
N TYR A 16 30.79 2.19 -12.52
CA TYR A 16 31.29 0.81 -12.48
C TYR A 16 30.26 -0.24 -12.02
N SER A 17 29.08 0.17 -11.51
CA SER A 17 28.04 -0.76 -11.03
C SER A 17 27.00 -1.16 -12.07
N GLY A 18 26.97 -0.48 -13.22
CA GLY A 18 26.01 -0.71 -14.29
C GLY A 18 26.32 -1.94 -15.16
N PRO A 19 25.36 -2.41 -15.97
CA PRO A 19 25.50 -3.60 -16.83
C PRO A 19 26.44 -3.41 -18.04
N GLY A 20 27.09 -2.25 -18.18
CA GLY A 20 27.94 -1.91 -19.32
C GLY A 20 27.17 -1.56 -20.60
N PRO A 21 27.89 -1.35 -21.72
CA PRO A 21 27.31 -0.85 -22.98
C PRO A 21 26.70 -1.96 -23.86
N ALA A 22 26.79 -3.22 -23.45
CA ALA A 22 26.43 -4.38 -24.27
C ALA A 22 24.97 -4.32 -24.76
N SER A 23 24.03 -3.88 -23.90
CA SER A 23 22.62 -3.71 -24.27
C SER A 23 22.42 -2.61 -25.32
N MET A 24 23.19 -1.51 -25.26
CA MET A 24 23.15 -0.43 -26.23
C MET A 24 23.75 -0.85 -27.58
N LEU A 25 24.83 -1.64 -27.55
CA LEU A 25 25.44 -2.20 -28.76
C LEU A 25 24.54 -3.26 -29.42
N ALA A 26 23.83 -4.07 -28.63
CA ALA A 26 22.81 -4.99 -29.13
C ALA A 26 21.64 -4.23 -29.78
N ALA A 27 21.17 -3.14 -29.15
CA ALA A 27 20.16 -2.27 -29.73
C ALA A 27 20.62 -1.65 -31.06
N ALA A 28 21.88 -1.21 -31.16
CA ALA A 28 22.45 -0.73 -32.41
C ALA A 28 22.42 -1.79 -33.53
N ALA A 29 22.76 -3.04 -33.20
CA ALA A 29 22.70 -4.15 -34.15
C ALA A 29 21.26 -4.45 -34.61
N SER A 30 20.28 -4.38 -33.70
CA SER A 30 18.87 -4.55 -34.05
C SER A 30 18.34 -3.42 -34.95
N TRP A 31 18.73 -2.17 -34.69
CA TRP A 31 18.36 -1.02 -35.53
C TRP A 31 18.96 -1.11 -36.94
N ASP A 32 20.21 -1.56 -37.07
CA ASP A 32 20.81 -1.83 -38.38
C ASP A 32 20.11 -2.97 -39.12
N GLY A 33 19.75 -4.05 -38.41
CA GLY A 33 18.97 -5.15 -38.96
C GLY A 33 17.63 -4.67 -39.51
N LEU A 34 16.89 -3.88 -38.73
CA LEU A 34 15.62 -3.28 -39.15
C LEU A 34 15.80 -2.34 -40.34
N GLY A 35 16.82 -1.48 -40.33
CA GLY A 35 17.12 -0.60 -41.45
C GLY A 35 17.39 -1.36 -42.75
N THR A 36 18.09 -2.49 -42.64
CA THR A 36 18.38 -3.38 -43.79
C THR A 36 17.12 -4.04 -44.33
N GLU A 37 16.25 -4.57 -43.46
CA GLU A 37 14.98 -5.18 -43.86
C GLU A 37 14.04 -4.16 -44.51
N LEU A 38 13.92 -2.95 -43.94
CA LEU A 38 13.11 -1.87 -44.50
C LEU A 38 13.62 -1.39 -45.86
N ALA A 39 14.94 -1.27 -46.03
CA ALA A 39 15.54 -0.95 -47.31
C ALA A 39 15.28 -2.04 -48.37
N THR A 40 15.40 -3.31 -47.96
CA THR A 40 15.13 -4.48 -48.82
C THR A 40 13.65 -4.54 -49.20
N ALA A 41 12.74 -4.28 -48.26
CA ALA A 41 11.30 -4.20 -48.50
C ALA A 41 10.96 -3.06 -49.47
N ALA A 42 11.56 -1.88 -49.30
CA ALA A 42 11.39 -0.75 -50.22
C ALA A 42 11.80 -1.12 -51.65
N GLN A 43 12.98 -1.72 -51.81
CA GLN A 43 13.51 -2.15 -53.11
C GLN A 43 12.64 -3.25 -53.76
N SER A 44 12.22 -4.24 -52.98
CA SER A 44 11.32 -5.30 -53.44
C SER A 44 9.97 -4.75 -53.90
N PHE A 45 9.37 -3.85 -53.11
CA PHE A 45 8.11 -3.21 -53.42
C PHE A 45 8.21 -2.33 -54.68
N SER A 46 9.28 -1.53 -54.80
CA SER A 46 9.56 -0.76 -56.02
C SER A 46 9.74 -1.67 -57.24
N SER A 47 10.48 -2.78 -57.12
CA SER A 47 10.71 -3.72 -58.21
C SER A 47 9.42 -4.37 -58.72
N VAL A 48 8.58 -4.88 -57.80
CA VAL A 48 7.29 -5.51 -58.14
C VAL A 48 6.36 -4.50 -58.80
N THR A 49 6.27 -3.29 -58.26
CA THR A 49 5.35 -2.25 -58.76
C THR A 49 5.82 -1.69 -60.10
N SER A 50 7.14 -1.52 -60.32
CA SER A 50 7.68 -1.15 -61.63
C SER A 50 7.50 -2.27 -62.67
N GLY A 51 7.66 -3.53 -62.26
CA GLY A 51 7.44 -4.68 -63.12
C GLY A 51 5.97 -4.77 -63.57
N LEU A 52 5.03 -4.54 -62.67
CA LEU A 52 3.61 -4.57 -62.97
C LEU A 52 3.19 -3.42 -63.90
N ALA A 53 3.69 -2.20 -63.65
CA ALA A 53 3.42 -1.02 -64.48
C ALA A 53 4.10 -1.06 -65.87
N GLY A 54 5.21 -1.78 -65.99
CA GLY A 54 5.95 -1.96 -67.26
C GLY A 54 5.41 -3.07 -68.17
N GLN A 55 4.41 -3.83 -67.72
CA GLN A 55 3.83 -4.99 -68.43
C GLN A 55 2.39 -4.70 -68.89
N ALA A 56 1.46 -5.63 -68.79
CA ALA A 56 0.11 -5.50 -69.34
C ALA A 56 -0.80 -4.49 -68.60
N TRP A 57 -0.43 -4.00 -67.41
CA TRP A 57 -1.24 -3.05 -66.64
C TRP A 57 -0.84 -1.60 -66.94
N GLN A 58 -1.41 -1.03 -68.00
CA GLN A 58 -1.08 0.33 -68.48
C GLN A 58 -2.32 1.24 -68.51
N GLY A 59 -2.09 2.56 -68.50
CA GLY A 59 -3.13 3.59 -68.57
C GLY A 59 -3.22 4.47 -67.30
N PRO A 60 -4.13 5.46 -67.27
CA PRO A 60 -4.18 6.50 -66.22
C PRO A 60 -4.34 5.95 -64.80
N ALA A 61 -5.11 4.87 -64.62
CA ALA A 61 -5.30 4.22 -63.32
C ALA A 61 -4.02 3.51 -62.83
N SER A 62 -3.29 2.84 -63.74
CA SER A 62 -2.00 2.22 -63.42
C SER A 62 -0.95 3.27 -63.06
N ALA A 63 -0.91 4.40 -63.78
CA ALA A 63 -0.02 5.52 -63.46
C ALA A 63 -0.30 6.14 -62.07
N ALA A 64 -1.56 6.32 -61.70
CA ALA A 64 -1.95 6.80 -60.37
C ALA A 64 -1.54 5.82 -59.25
N MET A 65 -1.72 4.51 -59.47
CA MET A 65 -1.30 3.47 -58.53
C MET A 65 0.22 3.36 -58.40
N ALA A 66 0.96 3.49 -59.51
CA ALA A 66 2.42 3.53 -59.51
C ALA A 66 2.96 4.75 -58.72
N GLN A 67 2.30 5.90 -58.82
CA GLN A 67 2.66 7.09 -58.04
C GLN A 67 2.42 6.90 -56.54
N ASN A 68 1.31 6.25 -56.15
CA ASN A 68 1.05 5.90 -54.75
C ASN A 68 2.04 4.85 -54.22
N ALA A 69 2.38 3.86 -55.03
CA ALA A 69 3.39 2.87 -54.69
C ALA A 69 4.77 3.51 -54.49
N ALA A 70 5.16 4.46 -55.34
CA ALA A 70 6.41 5.20 -55.19
C ALA A 70 6.46 5.97 -53.86
N ARG A 71 5.34 6.54 -53.40
CA ARG A 71 5.26 7.20 -52.08
C ARG A 71 5.49 6.20 -50.95
N TYR A 72 4.86 5.03 -51.00
CA TYR A 72 5.02 3.99 -49.98
C TYR A 72 6.45 3.43 -49.92
N ALA A 73 7.06 3.17 -51.08
CA ALA A 73 8.48 2.81 -51.16
C ALA A 73 9.39 3.90 -50.57
N GLY A 74 9.06 5.16 -50.82
CA GLY A 74 9.77 6.32 -50.24
C GLY A 74 9.66 6.38 -48.72
N TYR A 75 8.50 6.06 -48.14
CA TYR A 75 8.34 5.96 -46.68
C TYR A 75 9.20 4.85 -46.09
N LEU A 76 9.21 3.66 -46.70
CA LEU A 76 10.05 2.55 -46.25
C LEU A 76 11.56 2.87 -46.33
N ALA A 77 11.99 3.55 -47.39
CA ALA A 77 13.38 4.00 -47.55
C ALA A 77 13.78 5.07 -46.51
N GLN A 78 12.88 5.98 -46.16
CA GLN A 78 13.12 6.97 -45.11
C GLN A 78 13.18 6.32 -43.72
N ALA A 79 12.29 5.38 -43.43
CA ALA A 79 12.31 4.61 -42.19
C ALA A 79 13.60 3.79 -42.05
N ALA A 80 14.10 3.22 -43.16
CA ALA A 80 15.39 2.55 -43.19
C ALA A 80 16.55 3.48 -42.81
N ALA A 81 16.59 4.70 -43.37
CA ALA A 81 17.61 5.69 -43.07
C ALA A 81 17.55 6.17 -41.61
N GLN A 82 16.35 6.32 -41.04
CA GLN A 82 16.15 6.69 -39.64
C GLN A 82 16.62 5.58 -38.69
N ALA A 83 16.34 4.32 -39.01
CA ALA A 83 16.82 3.17 -38.24
C ALA A 83 18.36 3.09 -38.23
N GLN A 84 19.01 3.32 -39.38
CA GLN A 84 20.47 3.38 -39.48
C GLN A 84 21.07 4.56 -38.68
N ALA A 85 20.40 5.72 -38.68
CA ALA A 85 20.80 6.86 -37.86
C ALA A 85 20.69 6.55 -36.36
N ALA A 86 19.63 5.85 -35.94
CA ALA A 86 19.45 5.40 -34.56
C ALA A 86 20.54 4.40 -34.14
N ALA A 87 20.91 3.46 -35.01
CA ALA A 87 22.01 2.53 -34.78
C ALA A 87 23.36 3.25 -34.62
N ALA A 88 23.64 4.23 -35.47
CA ALA A 88 24.84 5.07 -35.36
C ALA A 88 24.88 5.84 -34.03
N GLN A 89 23.75 6.42 -33.62
CA GLN A 89 23.67 7.17 -32.37
C GLN A 89 23.85 6.27 -31.14
N ALA A 90 23.27 5.07 -31.14
CA ALA A 90 23.45 4.09 -30.07
C ALA A 90 24.94 3.71 -29.90
N ARG A 91 25.69 3.56 -31.01
CA ARG A 91 27.15 3.33 -30.97
C ARG A 91 27.92 4.52 -30.42
N VAL A 92 27.54 5.75 -30.77
CA VAL A 92 28.15 6.97 -30.22
C VAL A 92 27.95 7.04 -28.70
N VAL A 93 26.75 6.72 -28.21
CA VAL A 93 26.45 6.70 -26.77
C VAL A 93 27.22 5.59 -26.06
N ALA A 94 27.30 4.39 -26.64
CA ALA A 94 28.09 3.29 -26.10
C ALA A 94 29.59 3.64 -26.01
N GLY A 95 30.15 4.23 -27.07
CA GLY A 95 31.56 4.67 -27.09
C GLY A 95 31.85 5.80 -26.10
N ALA A 96 30.89 6.72 -25.90
CA ALA A 96 30.99 7.74 -24.86
C ALA A 96 31.03 7.10 -23.46
N PHE A 97 30.14 6.15 -23.18
CA PHE A 97 30.16 5.43 -21.91
C PHE A 97 31.50 4.74 -21.66
N GLU A 98 32.02 3.98 -22.63
CA GLU A 98 33.31 3.28 -22.52
C GLU A 98 34.47 4.26 -22.29
N SER A 99 34.49 5.37 -23.03
CA SER A 99 35.48 6.44 -22.88
C SER A 99 35.43 7.09 -21.49
N THR A 100 34.23 7.33 -20.96
CA THR A 100 34.04 7.86 -19.60
C THR A 100 34.50 6.88 -18.53
N VAL A 101 34.18 5.58 -18.67
CA VAL A 101 34.62 4.55 -17.72
C VAL A 101 36.15 4.45 -17.72
N ALA A 102 36.78 4.46 -18.91
CA ALA A 102 38.23 4.41 -19.05
C ALA A 102 38.95 5.64 -18.48
N ALA A 103 38.34 6.82 -18.54
CA ALA A 103 38.88 8.05 -17.96
C ALA A 103 38.61 8.20 -16.46
N THR A 104 37.75 7.35 -15.86
CA THR A 104 37.35 7.44 -14.46
C THR A 104 38.18 6.53 -13.57
N VAL A 105 38.61 7.07 -12.42
CA VAL A 105 39.34 6.31 -11.39
C VAL A 105 38.51 5.13 -10.90
N HIS A 106 39.12 3.94 -10.89
CA HIS A 106 38.48 2.72 -10.41
C HIS A 106 38.11 2.83 -8.91
N PRO A 107 36.93 2.35 -8.46
CA PRO A 107 36.50 2.45 -7.06
C PRO A 107 37.52 1.95 -6.04
N ALA A 108 38.23 0.86 -6.35
CA ALA A 108 39.28 0.32 -5.46
C ALA A 108 40.44 1.31 -5.19
N LEU A 109 40.81 2.16 -6.16
CA LEU A 109 41.84 3.18 -5.98
C LEU A 109 41.34 4.34 -5.12
N VAL A 110 40.04 4.67 -5.22
CA VAL A 110 39.39 5.66 -4.35
C VAL A 110 39.39 5.15 -2.90
N THR A 111 39.01 3.89 -2.68
CA THR A 111 39.05 3.26 -1.35
C THR A 111 40.48 3.20 -0.78
N ALA A 112 41.47 2.82 -1.58
CA ALA A 112 42.87 2.78 -1.16
C ALA A 112 43.37 4.16 -0.70
N ASN A 113 43.08 5.21 -1.48
CA ASN A 113 43.42 6.59 -1.14
C ASN A 113 42.78 7.05 0.19
N ARG A 114 41.50 6.71 0.43
CA ARG A 114 40.82 7.08 1.69
C ARG A 114 41.37 6.34 2.90
N ASN A 115 41.72 5.08 2.73
CA ASN A 115 42.37 4.32 3.79
C ASN A 115 43.75 4.89 4.13
N GLU A 116 44.56 5.24 3.12
CA GLU A 116 45.84 5.90 3.30
C GLU A 116 45.70 7.27 4.01
N PHE A 117 44.72 8.08 3.60
CA PHE A 117 44.41 9.34 4.25
C PHE A 117 44.11 9.17 5.74
N VAL A 118 43.25 8.23 6.11
CA VAL A 118 42.90 7.95 7.52
C VAL A 118 44.12 7.48 8.31
N GLN A 119 44.95 6.60 7.73
CA GLN A 119 46.18 6.12 8.40
C GLN A 119 47.18 7.26 8.64
N LEU A 120 47.35 8.15 7.68
CA LEU A 120 48.23 9.33 7.83
C LEU A 120 47.70 10.30 8.88
N VAL A 121 46.39 10.52 8.96
CA VAL A 121 45.75 11.35 9.99
C VAL A 121 45.92 10.74 11.38
N LEU A 122 45.64 9.44 11.54
CA LEU A 122 45.77 8.74 12.83
C LEU A 122 47.22 8.72 13.35
N SER A 123 48.20 8.68 12.45
CA SER A 123 49.62 8.72 12.80
C SER A 123 50.21 10.14 12.93
N ASN A 124 49.41 11.19 12.72
CA ASN A 124 49.86 12.59 12.72
C ASN A 124 50.00 13.22 14.12
N LEU A 125 50.46 12.46 15.12
CA LEU A 125 50.48 12.88 16.53
C LEU A 125 51.27 14.18 16.79
N PHE A 126 52.29 14.45 15.97
CA PHE A 126 53.15 15.63 16.08
C PHE A 126 53.10 16.55 14.85
N GLY A 127 52.11 16.39 13.97
CA GLY A 127 51.98 17.21 12.76
C GLY A 127 52.96 16.87 11.62
N GLN A 128 53.83 15.87 11.79
CA GLN A 128 54.87 15.51 10.83
C GLN A 128 54.32 14.94 9.51
N ASN A 129 53.12 14.36 9.53
CA ASN A 129 52.47 13.81 8.34
C ASN A 129 51.65 14.85 7.57
N ALA A 130 51.61 16.12 8.01
CA ALA A 130 50.80 17.16 7.34
C ALA A 130 51.09 17.30 5.83
N PRO A 131 52.35 17.26 5.34
CA PRO A 131 52.62 17.29 3.90
C PRO A 131 52.11 16.04 3.15
N ALA A 132 52.19 14.86 3.78
CA ALA A 132 51.69 13.61 3.20
C ALA A 132 50.16 13.57 3.14
N ILE A 133 49.47 14.06 4.18
CA ILE A 133 48.01 14.23 4.20
C ILE A 133 47.57 15.17 3.08
N ALA A 134 48.27 16.29 2.88
CA ALA A 134 47.96 17.23 1.80
C ALA A 134 48.18 16.62 0.41
N ALA A 135 49.17 15.75 0.23
CA ALA A 135 49.42 15.04 -1.01
C ALA A 135 48.32 13.99 -1.31
N VAL A 136 47.92 13.19 -0.33
CA VAL A 136 46.89 12.13 -0.49
C VAL A 136 45.48 12.72 -0.63
N ALA A 137 45.21 13.91 -0.07
CA ALA A 137 43.94 14.61 -0.23
C ALA A 137 43.63 14.97 -1.70
N GLN A 138 44.66 15.07 -2.54
CA GLN A 138 44.49 15.26 -3.98
C GLN A 138 44.29 13.89 -4.62
N LEU A 139 43.09 13.63 -5.16
CA LEU A 139 42.86 12.55 -6.13
C LEU A 139 43.02 13.17 -7.53
N PRO A 140 44.20 13.06 -8.18
CA PRO A 140 44.37 13.56 -9.54
C PRO A 140 43.38 12.82 -10.45
N SER A 141 42.85 13.50 -11.46
CA SER A 141 41.85 13.04 -12.45
C SER A 141 40.36 13.10 -12.09
N TRP A 142 39.95 13.38 -10.83
CA TRP A 142 38.51 13.44 -10.51
C TRP A 142 37.77 14.57 -11.24
N GLN A 143 38.39 15.76 -11.31
CA GLN A 143 37.82 16.93 -12.00
C GLN A 143 37.73 16.68 -13.50
N ALA A 144 38.74 16.02 -14.07
CA ALA A 144 38.79 15.67 -15.48
C ALA A 144 37.72 14.63 -15.85
N ALA A 145 37.47 13.63 -14.99
CA ALA A 145 36.40 12.65 -15.19
C ALA A 145 35.00 13.29 -15.10
N ALA A 146 34.76 14.16 -14.11
CA ALA A 146 33.49 14.88 -13.96
C ALA A 146 33.23 15.89 -15.10
N GLN A 147 34.27 16.56 -15.59
CA GLN A 147 34.20 17.42 -16.78
C GLN A 147 33.96 16.59 -18.04
N GLY A 148 34.69 15.49 -18.22
CA GLY A 148 34.53 14.57 -19.35
C GLY A 148 33.10 14.04 -19.49
N LEU A 149 32.50 13.56 -18.40
CA LEU A 149 31.10 13.12 -18.38
C LEU A 149 30.13 14.26 -18.74
N SER A 150 30.35 15.47 -18.23
CA SER A 150 29.51 16.64 -18.53
C SER A 150 29.60 17.06 -20.00
N THR A 151 30.78 16.97 -20.61
CA THR A 151 31.01 17.26 -22.03
C THR A 151 30.43 16.16 -22.93
N GLN A 152 30.57 14.89 -22.56
CA GLN A 152 30.06 13.77 -23.36
C GLN A 152 28.53 13.67 -23.33
N LEU A 153 27.90 13.93 -22.18
CA LEU A 153 26.45 13.95 -22.05
C LEU A 153 25.82 15.11 -22.84
N SER A 154 26.46 16.28 -22.83
CA SER A 154 26.01 17.42 -23.64
C SER A 154 26.21 17.18 -25.15
N GLY A 155 27.30 16.52 -25.56
CA GLY A 155 27.53 16.12 -26.95
C GLY A 155 26.55 15.05 -27.47
N ALA A 156 26.24 14.04 -26.65
CA ALA A 156 25.28 12.99 -26.99
C ALA A 156 23.84 13.51 -27.11
N TRP A 157 23.50 14.58 -26.38
CA TRP A 157 22.15 15.17 -26.36
C TRP A 157 21.98 16.35 -27.34
N ALA A 158 23.07 16.96 -27.82
CA ALA A 158 23.02 18.07 -28.77
C ALA A 158 22.84 17.62 -30.24
N ASN A 159 23.12 16.36 -30.58
CA ASN A 159 23.09 15.87 -31.96
C ASN A 159 21.92 14.92 -32.39
N PRO A 160 20.67 15.00 -31.89
CA PRO A 160 19.56 14.23 -32.47
C PRO A 160 18.97 14.80 -33.78
N LEU A 161 19.18 16.10 -34.05
CA LEU A 161 18.48 16.82 -35.13
C LEU A 161 19.35 17.17 -36.36
N GLY A 162 20.68 17.21 -36.21
CA GLY A 162 21.58 17.69 -37.26
C GLY A 162 21.72 16.74 -38.46
N VAL A 163 21.54 15.44 -38.25
CA VAL A 163 21.66 14.41 -39.31
C VAL A 163 20.31 14.10 -39.95
N ALA A 164 19.20 14.25 -39.22
CA ALA A 164 17.84 14.00 -39.72
C ALA A 164 17.32 15.09 -40.68
N LEU A 165 17.84 16.32 -40.60
CA LEU A 165 17.38 17.47 -41.40
C LEU A 165 18.11 17.62 -42.75
N GLY A 166 19.08 16.77 -43.07
CA GLY A 166 19.90 16.89 -44.29
C GLY A 166 19.29 16.33 -45.58
N SER A 167 18.13 15.65 -45.54
CA SER A 167 17.64 14.85 -46.67
C SER A 167 16.19 15.11 -47.11
N ALA A 168 15.52 16.17 -46.64
CA ALA A 168 14.16 16.50 -47.08
C ALA A 168 14.17 17.53 -48.22
N SER A 169 13.89 17.10 -49.46
CA SER A 169 13.58 17.99 -50.59
C SER A 169 12.05 18.23 -50.69
N PRO A 170 11.58 19.41 -51.14
CA PRO A 170 10.19 19.84 -50.95
C PRO A 170 9.31 19.47 -52.16
N ALA A 171 8.16 18.81 -51.94
CA ALA A 171 7.04 18.86 -52.88
C ALA A 171 5.68 18.45 -52.29
N ALA A 172 4.68 19.28 -52.61
CA ALA A 172 3.24 19.05 -52.74
C ALA A 172 2.31 19.30 -51.53
N THR A 173 1.55 20.37 -51.73
CA THR A 173 0.48 21.04 -50.96
C THR A 173 -0.87 20.30 -50.96
N SER A 174 -1.37 19.93 -49.78
CA SER A 174 -2.79 19.94 -49.38
C SER A 174 -2.84 19.63 -47.88
N ASN A 175 -3.42 20.53 -47.06
CA ASN A 175 -3.20 20.64 -45.60
C ASN A 175 -3.06 19.29 -44.87
N PRO A 176 -1.82 18.76 -44.75
CA PRO A 176 -1.55 17.42 -44.25
C PRO A 176 -1.30 17.42 -42.75
N VAL A 177 -1.29 18.58 -42.11
CA VAL A 177 -0.87 18.74 -40.71
C VAL A 177 -1.91 18.13 -39.77
N ALA A 178 -3.21 18.26 -40.03
CA ALA A 178 -4.25 17.71 -39.14
C ALA A 178 -4.35 16.17 -39.17
N ALA A 179 -4.21 15.56 -40.35
CA ALA A 179 -4.19 14.10 -40.50
C ALA A 179 -2.84 13.50 -40.04
N LEU A 180 -1.73 14.21 -40.29
CA LEU A 180 -0.42 13.85 -39.80
C LEU A 180 -0.36 13.94 -38.27
N LEU A 181 -1.01 14.91 -37.61
CA LEU A 181 -1.08 14.97 -36.15
C LEU A 181 -1.86 13.79 -35.55
N SER A 182 -3.00 13.39 -36.13
CA SER A 182 -3.77 12.24 -35.66
C SER A 182 -3.08 10.89 -35.90
N ASP A 183 -2.36 10.75 -37.03
CA ASP A 183 -1.59 9.54 -37.36
C ASP A 183 -0.26 9.46 -36.61
N ILE A 184 0.37 10.60 -36.30
CA ILE A 184 1.50 10.72 -35.37
C ILE A 184 1.04 10.28 -33.98
N GLU A 185 -0.01 10.88 -33.42
CA GLU A 185 -0.54 10.49 -32.10
C GLU A 185 -0.93 9.01 -32.03
N GLY A 186 -1.56 8.45 -33.07
CA GLY A 186 -1.90 7.03 -33.13
C GLY A 186 -0.69 6.09 -33.31
N GLY A 187 0.31 6.50 -34.09
CA GLY A 187 1.52 5.72 -34.38
C GLY A 187 2.51 5.66 -33.21
N TYR A 188 2.68 6.76 -32.46
CA TYR A 188 3.50 6.77 -31.25
C TYR A 188 2.90 5.89 -30.16
N VAL A 189 1.57 5.86 -30.01
CA VAL A 189 0.88 4.99 -29.04
C VAL A 189 1.06 3.51 -29.38
N GLN A 190 1.03 3.11 -30.66
CA GLN A 190 1.27 1.72 -31.04
C GLN A 190 2.73 1.28 -30.89
N LEU A 191 3.69 2.17 -31.17
CA LEU A 191 5.12 1.90 -30.97
C LEU A 191 5.47 1.82 -29.49
N GLU A 192 4.93 2.71 -28.65
CA GLU A 192 5.08 2.69 -27.20
C GLU A 192 4.49 1.41 -26.60
N GLN A 193 3.29 1.01 -27.01
CA GLN A 193 2.66 -0.25 -26.58
C GLN A 193 3.44 -1.50 -27.05
N GLY A 194 4.03 -1.45 -28.24
CA GLY A 194 4.90 -2.51 -28.76
C GLY A 194 6.20 -2.65 -27.97
N VAL A 195 6.88 -1.53 -27.67
CA VAL A 195 8.10 -1.51 -26.86
C VAL A 195 7.81 -1.94 -25.41
N LEU A 196 6.73 -1.44 -24.81
CA LEU A 196 6.27 -1.90 -23.50
C LEU A 196 5.92 -3.39 -23.50
N GLY A 197 5.30 -3.90 -24.57
CA GLY A 197 5.03 -5.33 -24.74
C GLY A 197 6.29 -6.18 -24.69
N VAL A 198 7.36 -5.78 -25.38
CA VAL A 198 8.66 -6.48 -25.37
C VAL A 198 9.35 -6.37 -24.01
N VAL A 199 9.36 -5.18 -23.39
CA VAL A 199 9.94 -4.95 -22.06
C VAL A 199 9.22 -5.74 -20.97
N ASN A 200 7.90 -5.87 -21.09
CA ASN A 200 7.07 -6.56 -20.10
C ASN A 200 7.00 -8.08 -20.33
N ALA A 201 7.33 -8.59 -21.52
CA ALA A 201 7.20 -10.02 -21.84
C ALA A 201 7.92 -10.94 -20.83
N PRO A 202 9.17 -10.67 -20.39
CA PRO A 202 9.85 -11.52 -19.42
C PRO A 202 9.14 -11.57 -18.06
N THR A 203 8.70 -10.43 -17.52
CA THR A 203 8.02 -10.39 -16.22
C THR A 203 6.59 -10.90 -16.29
N ASN A 204 5.89 -10.67 -17.41
CA ASN A 204 4.58 -11.27 -17.65
C ASN A 204 4.68 -12.79 -17.70
N PHE A 205 5.73 -13.34 -18.33
CA PHE A 205 5.95 -14.78 -18.37
C PHE A 205 6.30 -15.36 -17.00
N LEU A 206 7.22 -14.72 -16.26
CA LEU A 206 7.73 -15.25 -14.99
C LEU A 206 6.79 -15.02 -13.80
N LEU A 207 6.06 -13.90 -13.79
CA LEU A 207 5.35 -13.39 -12.61
C LEU A 207 3.88 -13.07 -12.89
N GLY A 208 3.40 -13.22 -14.14
CA GLY A 208 2.04 -12.85 -14.53
C GLY A 208 1.75 -11.36 -14.42
N ARG A 209 2.80 -10.51 -14.36
CA ARG A 209 2.69 -9.08 -14.10
C ARG A 209 3.71 -8.28 -14.93
N PRO A 210 3.34 -7.13 -15.52
CA PRO A 210 4.26 -6.34 -16.31
C PRO A 210 5.36 -5.71 -15.44
N LEU A 211 6.49 -5.37 -16.04
CA LEU A 211 7.57 -4.64 -15.39
C LEU A 211 7.22 -3.14 -15.33
N ILE A 212 6.71 -2.60 -16.44
CA ILE A 212 6.32 -1.20 -16.62
C ILE A 212 4.93 -1.14 -17.25
N GLY A 213 3.98 -0.47 -16.62
CA GLY A 213 2.65 -0.26 -17.19
C GLY A 213 1.58 -0.13 -16.11
N ASN A 214 0.47 0.53 -16.41
CA ASN A 214 -0.61 0.65 -15.43
C ASN A 214 -1.39 -0.66 -15.30
N GLY A 215 -2.00 -0.84 -14.14
CA GLY A 215 -2.93 -1.94 -13.92
C GLY A 215 -4.19 -1.75 -14.76
N ILE A 216 -4.84 -2.86 -15.10
CA ILE A 216 -6.09 -2.84 -15.87
C ILE A 216 -7.21 -2.37 -14.95
N ASP A 217 -7.96 -1.36 -15.35
CA ASP A 217 -9.13 -0.90 -14.60
C ASP A 217 -10.20 -1.99 -14.53
N GLY A 218 -10.84 -2.12 -13.37
CA GLY A 218 -12.02 -2.94 -13.21
C GLY A 218 -13.16 -2.44 -14.08
N ALA A 219 -13.91 -3.34 -14.71
CA ALA A 219 -14.98 -2.95 -15.61
C ALA A 219 -16.07 -2.15 -14.88
N ALA A 220 -16.49 -1.02 -15.44
CA ALA A 220 -17.55 -0.20 -14.86
C ALA A 220 -18.88 -0.97 -14.75
N GLY A 221 -19.62 -0.75 -13.67
CA GLY A 221 -20.88 -1.43 -13.36
C GLY A 221 -20.72 -2.86 -12.79
N THR A 222 -19.51 -3.38 -12.68
CA THR A 222 -19.28 -4.76 -12.21
C THR A 222 -18.78 -4.87 -10.77
N GLY A 223 -18.31 -3.78 -10.17
CA GLY A 223 -17.61 -3.80 -8.88
C GLY A 223 -16.29 -4.59 -8.90
N GLN A 224 -15.72 -4.89 -10.08
CA GLN A 224 -14.47 -5.63 -10.19
C GLN A 224 -13.29 -4.82 -9.65
N PRO A 225 -12.34 -5.44 -8.93
CA PRO A 225 -11.14 -4.76 -8.49
C PRO A 225 -10.26 -4.36 -9.69
N GLY A 226 -9.55 -3.23 -9.54
CA GLY A 226 -8.50 -2.84 -10.45
C GLY A 226 -7.30 -3.76 -10.34
N GLY A 227 -6.68 -4.06 -11.48
CA GLY A 227 -5.48 -4.88 -11.57
C GLY A 227 -4.24 -4.17 -11.03
N PRO A 228 -3.20 -4.92 -10.66
CA PRO A 228 -1.95 -4.34 -10.20
C PRO A 228 -1.18 -3.64 -11.34
N GLY A 229 -0.56 -2.50 -11.05
CA GLY A 229 0.40 -1.82 -11.93
C GLY A 229 1.71 -2.60 -12.09
N GLY A 230 2.60 -2.15 -12.96
CA GLY A 230 3.87 -2.81 -13.26
C GLY A 230 4.79 -2.87 -12.05
N ILE A 231 5.63 -3.91 -11.97
CA ILE A 231 6.50 -4.20 -10.82
C ILE A 231 7.48 -3.05 -10.54
N LEU A 232 8.06 -2.44 -11.56
CA LEU A 232 9.01 -1.32 -11.43
C LEU A 232 8.31 0.03 -11.52
N TRP A 233 7.44 0.20 -12.51
CA TRP A 233 6.76 1.47 -12.75
C TRP A 233 5.34 1.25 -13.24
N GLY A 234 4.37 1.92 -12.62
CA GLY A 234 2.99 1.91 -13.11
C GLY A 234 1.99 2.11 -11.99
N ASN A 235 0.94 2.85 -12.30
CA ASN A 235 -0.16 3.06 -11.39
C ASN A 235 -0.99 1.78 -11.30
N GLY A 236 -1.64 1.55 -10.16
CA GLY A 236 -2.68 0.53 -10.09
C GLY A 236 -3.90 0.91 -10.93
N GLY A 237 -4.63 -0.09 -11.42
CA GLY A 237 -5.88 0.15 -12.16
C GLY A 237 -6.98 0.65 -11.23
N ASN A 238 -7.88 1.47 -11.71
CA ASN A 238 -9.03 1.91 -10.93
C ASN A 238 -10.00 0.74 -10.70
N GLY A 239 -10.66 0.72 -9.55
CA GLY A 239 -11.74 -0.22 -9.30
C GLY A 239 -12.96 0.10 -10.17
N GLY A 240 -13.67 -0.93 -10.63
CA GLY A 240 -14.90 -0.77 -11.38
C GLY A 240 -16.03 -0.26 -10.49
N SER A 241 -16.83 0.69 -10.97
CA SER A 241 -18.05 1.10 -10.26
C SER A 241 -19.01 -0.08 -10.10
N SER A 242 -19.85 -0.06 -9.06
CA SER A 242 -20.90 -1.07 -8.90
C SER A 242 -22.17 -0.69 -9.67
N GLY A 243 -22.71 -1.66 -10.41
CA GLY A 243 -24.01 -1.57 -11.08
C GLY A 243 -25.11 -2.36 -10.35
N VAL A 244 -24.80 -2.96 -9.20
CA VAL A 244 -25.69 -3.86 -8.46
C VAL A 244 -26.04 -3.27 -7.11
N SER A 245 -27.34 -3.23 -6.79
CA SER A 245 -27.85 -2.78 -5.49
C SER A 245 -27.15 -3.50 -4.34
N GLY A 246 -26.64 -2.74 -3.37
CA GLY A 246 -25.94 -3.28 -2.19
C GLY A 246 -24.52 -3.82 -2.44
N MET A 247 -24.06 -3.94 -3.69
CA MET A 247 -22.69 -4.36 -3.98
C MET A 247 -21.76 -3.16 -3.96
N ALA A 248 -20.69 -3.18 -3.17
CA ALA A 248 -19.70 -2.10 -3.13
C ALA A 248 -18.97 -1.93 -4.47
N GLY A 249 -18.41 -0.74 -4.71
CA GLY A 249 -17.48 -0.54 -5.83
C GLY A 249 -16.21 -1.39 -5.67
N GLY A 250 -15.55 -1.70 -6.78
CA GLY A 250 -14.33 -2.50 -6.77
C GLY A 250 -13.17 -1.76 -6.10
N ALA A 251 -12.28 -2.49 -5.44
CA ALA A 251 -11.06 -1.89 -4.90
C ALA A 251 -10.15 -1.40 -6.04
N GLY A 252 -9.44 -0.30 -5.83
CA GLY A 252 -8.35 0.12 -6.71
C GLY A 252 -7.18 -0.85 -6.63
N GLY A 253 -6.53 -1.08 -7.76
CA GLY A 253 -5.37 -1.94 -7.87
C GLY A 253 -4.13 -1.32 -7.22
N PRO A 254 -3.18 -2.14 -6.76
CA PRO A 254 -1.91 -1.64 -6.23
C PRO A 254 -0.95 -1.24 -7.36
N ALA A 255 -0.15 -0.19 -7.21
CA ALA A 255 1.05 0.07 -8.04
C ALA A 255 2.20 -0.96 -7.76
N GLY A 256 3.40 -0.75 -8.33
CA GLY A 256 4.62 -1.51 -8.02
C GLY A 256 5.69 -0.69 -7.28
N LEU A 257 6.94 -0.64 -7.75
CA LEU A 257 7.98 0.12 -7.03
C LEU A 257 7.71 1.63 -7.06
N ILE A 258 7.30 2.15 -8.22
CA ILE A 258 6.96 3.56 -8.45
C ILE A 258 5.60 3.66 -9.15
N GLY A 259 4.67 4.49 -8.66
CA GLY A 259 3.36 4.74 -9.28
C GLY A 259 2.26 4.94 -8.26
N ASN A 260 1.15 5.55 -8.59
CA ASN A 260 0.04 5.77 -7.64
C ASN A 260 -0.90 4.55 -7.59
N GLY A 261 -1.52 4.30 -6.45
CA GLY A 261 -2.58 3.30 -6.37
C GLY A 261 -3.79 3.73 -7.20
N GLY A 262 -4.52 2.76 -7.76
CA GLY A 262 -5.73 3.06 -8.51
C GLY A 262 -6.82 3.61 -7.59
N THR A 263 -7.72 4.46 -8.08
CA THR A 263 -8.85 4.90 -7.25
C THR A 263 -9.84 3.75 -7.08
N GLY A 264 -10.50 3.67 -5.92
CA GLY A 264 -11.61 2.73 -5.74
C GLY A 264 -12.80 3.08 -6.64
N GLY A 265 -13.53 2.07 -7.07
CA GLY A 265 -14.73 2.22 -7.88
C GLY A 265 -15.87 2.85 -7.08
N ALA A 266 -16.69 3.67 -7.72
CA ALA A 266 -17.87 4.24 -7.06
C ALA A 266 -18.87 3.16 -6.65
N GLY A 267 -19.54 3.36 -5.52
CA GLY A 267 -20.66 2.53 -5.10
C GLY A 267 -21.88 2.70 -6.01
N PHE A 268 -22.83 1.79 -5.91
CA PHE A 268 -24.08 1.84 -6.62
C PHE A 268 -24.93 3.00 -6.08
N ASN A 269 -25.40 3.86 -6.98
CA ASN A 269 -26.39 4.87 -6.64
C ASN A 269 -27.77 4.18 -6.53
N GLY A 270 -28.25 3.99 -5.30
CA GLY A 270 -29.55 3.41 -5.05
C GLY A 270 -30.68 4.30 -5.58
N PRO A 271 -31.74 3.74 -6.19
CA PRO A 271 -32.97 4.49 -6.41
C PRO A 271 -33.55 4.95 -5.06
N ALA A 272 -34.46 5.93 -5.05
CA ALA A 272 -35.01 6.49 -3.80
C ALA A 272 -35.61 5.44 -2.83
N ALA A 273 -36.01 4.27 -3.34
CA ALA A 273 -36.55 3.15 -2.56
C ALA A 273 -35.63 1.91 -2.53
N GLY A 274 -34.39 2.00 -3.03
CA GLY A 274 -33.43 0.90 -3.09
C GLY A 274 -32.11 1.24 -2.39
N LEU A 275 -31.36 0.21 -2.01
CA LEU A 275 -30.11 0.37 -1.29
C LEU A 275 -29.00 0.78 -2.26
N GLY A 276 -28.36 1.91 -1.96
CA GLY A 276 -27.06 2.24 -2.52
C GLY A 276 -25.96 1.37 -1.91
N SER A 277 -24.72 1.68 -2.24
CA SER A 277 -23.58 1.02 -1.62
C SER A 277 -22.37 1.94 -1.48
N TYR A 278 -21.42 1.51 -0.67
CA TYR A 278 -20.15 2.20 -0.51
C TYR A 278 -19.26 2.03 -1.76
N GLY A 279 -18.40 3.02 -1.99
CA GLY A 279 -17.33 2.88 -2.98
C GLY A 279 -16.26 1.90 -2.50
N GLY A 280 -15.51 1.36 -3.45
CA GLY A 280 -14.38 0.49 -3.17
C GLY A 280 -13.22 1.26 -2.54
N ALA A 281 -12.35 0.54 -1.86
CA ALA A 281 -11.12 1.11 -1.31
C ALA A 281 -10.20 1.60 -2.43
N GLY A 282 -9.45 2.67 -2.18
CA GLY A 282 -8.34 3.05 -3.05
C GLY A 282 -7.22 2.01 -3.00
N GLY A 283 -6.57 1.80 -4.13
CA GLY A 283 -5.39 0.96 -4.24
C GLY A 283 -4.17 1.60 -3.59
N ILE A 284 -3.18 0.79 -3.28
CA ILE A 284 -1.94 1.25 -2.62
C ILE A 284 -0.95 1.84 -3.65
N GLY A 285 -0.30 2.96 -3.30
CA GLY A 285 0.69 3.65 -4.14
C GLY A 285 2.13 3.22 -3.87
N GLY A 286 2.97 3.21 -4.91
CA GLY A 286 4.26 2.54 -5.09
C GLY A 286 5.19 2.48 -3.89
N TRP A 287 5.91 1.36 -3.74
CA TRP A 287 6.68 1.07 -2.54
C TRP A 287 7.74 2.11 -2.21
N LEU A 288 8.45 2.60 -3.23
CA LEU A 288 9.44 3.65 -3.09
C LEU A 288 8.77 5.03 -3.21
N LEU A 289 7.89 5.21 -4.20
CA LEU A 289 7.29 6.49 -4.57
C LEU A 289 5.89 6.28 -5.16
N GLY A 290 4.87 6.86 -4.53
CA GLY A 290 3.50 6.86 -5.04
C GLY A 290 2.48 7.17 -3.95
N ALA A 291 1.39 7.84 -4.32
CA ALA A 291 0.27 8.09 -3.43
C ALA A 291 -0.73 6.93 -3.46
N ASN A 292 -1.34 6.63 -2.32
CA ASN A 292 -2.50 5.76 -2.26
C ASN A 292 -3.64 6.37 -3.09
N GLY A 293 -4.37 5.51 -3.80
CA GLY A 293 -5.57 5.90 -4.52
C GLY A 293 -6.64 6.39 -3.56
N ALA A 294 -7.50 7.29 -4.04
CA ALA A 294 -8.68 7.70 -3.29
C ALA A 294 -9.69 6.55 -3.20
N ASN A 295 -10.45 6.48 -2.10
CA ASN A 295 -11.62 5.62 -2.03
C ASN A 295 -12.66 6.06 -3.05
N GLY A 296 -13.41 5.11 -3.58
CA GLY A 296 -14.52 5.37 -4.48
C GLY A 296 -15.63 6.17 -3.80
N ALA A 297 -16.37 6.95 -4.59
CA ALA A 297 -17.50 7.70 -4.08
C ALA A 297 -18.55 6.77 -3.46
N ILE A 298 -19.10 7.19 -2.31
CA ILE A 298 -20.25 6.53 -1.68
C ILE A 298 -21.47 6.79 -2.56
N GLY A 299 -22.19 5.72 -2.92
CA GLY A 299 -23.41 5.84 -3.71
C GLY A 299 -24.55 6.48 -2.94
N THR A 300 -25.49 7.12 -3.64
CA THR A 300 -26.71 7.65 -3.01
C THR A 300 -27.49 6.54 -2.33
N ASN A 301 -28.04 6.82 -1.15
CA ASN A 301 -28.75 5.84 -0.30
C ASN A 301 -27.89 4.64 0.12
N ALA A 302 -26.56 4.78 0.19
CA ALA A 302 -25.72 3.79 0.85
C ALA A 302 -26.20 3.57 2.30
N PRO A 303 -26.16 2.33 2.80
CA PRO A 303 -26.59 2.03 4.17
C PRO A 303 -25.78 2.87 5.16
N THR A 304 -26.36 3.31 6.26
CA THR A 304 -25.66 4.12 7.27
C THR A 304 -24.89 3.28 8.28
N SER A 305 -25.20 1.98 8.35
CA SER A 305 -24.51 0.99 9.16
C SER A 305 -24.24 -0.29 8.36
N MET A 306 -23.18 -1.01 8.74
CA MET A 306 -22.72 -2.22 8.06
C MET A 306 -22.27 -3.27 9.07
N GLN A 307 -22.74 -4.49 8.90
CA GLN A 307 -22.37 -5.61 9.76
C GLN A 307 -21.19 -6.43 9.19
N VAL A 308 -20.32 -6.85 10.08
CA VAL A 308 -19.21 -7.78 9.83
C VAL A 308 -19.29 -8.92 10.84
N PRO A 309 -19.31 -10.19 10.40
CA PRO A 309 -19.36 -11.32 11.32
C PRO A 309 -18.09 -11.42 12.15
N ILE A 310 -18.24 -11.83 13.40
CA ILE A 310 -17.14 -12.23 14.27
C ILE A 310 -17.35 -13.67 14.73
N SER A 311 -16.32 -14.27 15.31
CA SER A 311 -16.39 -15.58 15.96
C SER A 311 -15.92 -15.46 17.40
N MET A 312 -16.49 -16.24 18.32
CA MET A 312 -15.98 -16.34 19.68
C MET A 312 -15.00 -17.51 19.78
N PHE A 313 -13.80 -17.24 20.26
CA PHE A 313 -12.88 -18.26 20.76
C PHE A 313 -12.96 -18.29 22.28
N GLY A 314 -12.73 -19.47 22.88
CA GLY A 314 -12.68 -19.63 24.34
C GLY A 314 -13.89 -19.11 25.13
N VAL A 315 -15.02 -18.83 24.47
CA VAL A 315 -16.18 -18.05 24.96
C VAL A 315 -15.91 -16.56 25.13
N THR A 316 -14.70 -16.16 25.53
CA THR A 316 -14.40 -14.78 25.96
C THR A 316 -13.67 -13.94 24.92
N GLU A 317 -13.19 -14.53 23.82
CA GLU A 317 -12.39 -13.83 22.83
C GLU A 317 -13.18 -13.55 21.54
N PRO A 318 -13.69 -12.33 21.32
CA PRO A 318 -14.29 -11.93 20.05
C PRO A 318 -13.21 -11.75 18.98
N ILE A 319 -13.36 -12.46 17.85
CA ILE A 319 -12.38 -12.48 16.76
C ILE A 319 -13.03 -11.95 15.47
N VAL A 320 -12.40 -10.95 14.87
CA VAL A 320 -12.75 -10.44 13.53
C VAL A 320 -11.69 -10.84 12.51
N GLY A 321 -12.13 -11.23 11.31
CA GLY A 321 -11.23 -11.44 10.18
C GLY A 321 -10.94 -10.12 9.48
N ILE A 322 -9.67 -9.70 9.40
CA ILE A 322 -9.28 -8.48 8.67
C ILE A 322 -8.11 -8.74 7.72
N SER A 323 -8.05 -7.99 6.63
CA SER A 323 -6.85 -7.85 5.78
C SER A 323 -6.22 -6.49 6.02
N VAL A 324 -4.90 -6.47 6.25
CA VAL A 324 -4.13 -5.23 6.43
C VAL A 324 -3.26 -4.99 5.22
N ASN A 325 -3.42 -3.81 4.60
CA ASN A 325 -2.65 -3.38 3.43
C ASN A 325 -2.70 -4.38 2.26
N GLY A 326 -3.86 -5.03 2.05
CA GLY A 326 -4.02 -6.05 1.00
C GLY A 326 -3.33 -7.39 1.29
N GLY A 327 -2.93 -7.64 2.56
CA GLY A 327 -2.44 -8.94 3.02
C GLY A 327 -3.54 -10.01 3.10
N PRO A 328 -3.22 -11.23 3.54
CA PRO A 328 -4.25 -12.25 3.79
C PRO A 328 -5.22 -11.79 4.89
N THR A 329 -6.48 -12.24 4.80
CA THR A 329 -7.42 -12.09 5.91
C THR A 329 -6.97 -12.98 7.08
N VAL A 330 -6.82 -12.39 8.26
CA VAL A 330 -6.31 -13.07 9.47
C VAL A 330 -7.19 -12.81 10.69
N PRO A 331 -7.23 -13.75 11.66
CA PRO A 331 -8.01 -13.60 12.89
C PRO A 331 -7.35 -12.60 13.85
N ILE A 332 -8.09 -11.56 14.20
CA ILE A 332 -7.64 -10.48 15.09
C ILE A 332 -8.62 -10.34 16.26
N LEU A 333 -8.08 -10.23 17.47
CA LEU A 333 -8.86 -10.00 18.70
C LEU A 333 -9.51 -8.62 18.65
N VAL A 334 -10.81 -8.55 18.93
CA VAL A 334 -11.55 -7.31 19.14
C VAL A 334 -11.41 -6.91 20.60
N ASP A 335 -10.75 -5.78 20.86
CA ASP A 335 -10.35 -5.39 22.21
C ASP A 335 -10.76 -3.94 22.49
N THR A 336 -11.84 -3.74 23.27
CA THR A 336 -12.24 -2.40 23.71
C THR A 336 -11.32 -1.84 24.80
N GLY A 337 -10.56 -2.67 25.52
CA GLY A 337 -9.63 -2.25 26.56
C GLY A 337 -8.34 -1.62 26.05
N SER A 338 -8.09 -1.63 24.73
CA SER A 338 -6.92 -1.01 24.11
C SER A 338 -7.25 -0.13 22.90
N THR A 339 -6.27 0.68 22.47
CA THR A 339 -6.36 1.50 21.25
C THR A 339 -5.29 1.10 20.22
N GLY A 340 -5.72 0.93 18.97
CA GLY A 340 -4.84 0.76 17.81
C GLY A 340 -4.76 -0.67 17.29
N LEU A 341 -4.19 -0.82 16.08
CA LEU A 341 -4.04 -2.12 15.42
C LEU A 341 -2.60 -2.61 15.52
N VAL A 342 -2.39 -3.86 15.97
CA VAL A 342 -1.07 -4.51 15.93
C VAL A 342 -1.16 -5.85 15.23
N VAL A 343 -0.37 -6.00 14.17
CA VAL A 343 -0.35 -7.21 13.34
C VAL A 343 1.09 -7.53 12.94
N PRO A 344 1.57 -8.77 13.14
CA PRO A 344 2.89 -9.20 12.69
C PRO A 344 3.12 -8.98 11.19
N LEU A 345 4.35 -8.60 10.82
CA LEU A 345 4.72 -8.23 9.45
C LEU A 345 4.27 -9.26 8.40
N ARG A 346 4.37 -10.55 8.73
CA ARG A 346 4.03 -11.66 7.84
C ARG A 346 2.57 -11.69 7.37
N TYR A 347 1.67 -10.98 8.05
CA TYR A 347 0.25 -10.91 7.72
C TYR A 347 -0.16 -9.57 7.12
N VAL A 348 0.78 -8.61 7.05
CA VAL A 348 0.58 -7.33 6.38
C VAL A 348 0.97 -7.49 4.91
N GLY A 349 0.21 -6.88 4.00
CA GLY A 349 0.64 -6.80 2.61
C GLY A 349 1.94 -6.00 2.50
N TRP A 350 3.01 -6.61 1.98
CA TRP A 350 4.33 -5.97 1.90
C TRP A 350 4.45 -4.99 0.73
N GLN A 351 3.53 -5.09 -0.22
CA GLN A 351 3.43 -4.14 -1.31
C GLN A 351 3.13 -2.77 -0.69
N HIS A 352 4.09 -1.87 -0.81
CA HIS A 352 4.00 -0.47 -0.39
C HIS A 352 3.78 -0.24 1.09
N LEU A 353 4.33 -1.13 1.91
CA LEU A 353 4.50 -0.85 3.31
C LEU A 353 5.28 0.48 3.52
N GLY A 354 6.16 0.84 2.58
CA GLY A 354 7.00 2.03 2.65
C GLY A 354 8.07 1.90 3.74
N LEU A 355 8.70 3.02 4.10
CA LEU A 355 9.47 3.10 5.33
C LEU A 355 8.51 3.25 6.53
N PRO A 356 8.86 2.74 7.71
CA PRO A 356 8.10 2.99 8.93
C PRO A 356 7.83 4.48 9.12
N THR A 357 6.58 4.84 9.44
CA THR A 357 6.18 6.20 9.79
C THR A 357 6.48 6.54 11.25
N GLY A 358 6.80 5.53 12.06
CA GLY A 358 7.20 5.69 13.45
C GLY A 358 7.84 4.42 14.01
N LEU A 359 8.53 4.58 15.13
CA LEU A 359 9.05 3.48 15.95
C LEU A 359 8.63 3.74 17.40
N GLY A 360 8.34 2.68 18.13
CA GLY A 360 7.93 2.80 19.53
C GLY A 360 8.12 1.52 20.33
N ILE A 361 7.84 1.63 21.63
CA ILE A 361 7.80 0.51 22.57
C ILE A 361 6.41 0.49 23.18
N SER A 362 5.78 -0.68 23.23
CA SER A 362 4.51 -0.86 23.91
C SER A 362 4.50 -2.19 24.65
N GLY A 363 3.41 -2.43 25.37
CA GLY A 363 3.10 -3.72 25.96
C GLY A 363 1.62 -4.05 25.79
N TYR A 364 1.30 -5.31 25.98
CA TYR A 364 -0.06 -5.81 25.89
C TYR A 364 -0.41 -6.63 27.13
N SER A 365 -1.59 -6.34 27.72
CA SER A 365 -2.14 -7.02 28.91
C SER A 365 -1.18 -7.13 30.12
N GLY A 366 -0.15 -6.28 30.17
CA GLY A 366 0.93 -6.35 31.16
C GLY A 366 1.75 -7.66 31.12
N GLY A 367 1.58 -8.52 30.12
CA GLY A 367 2.24 -9.83 29.98
C GLY A 367 3.33 -9.89 28.91
N LEU A 368 3.29 -8.97 27.94
CA LEU A 368 4.23 -8.87 26.83
C LEU A 368 4.64 -7.41 26.64
N ALA A 369 5.93 -7.18 26.38
CA ALA A 369 6.46 -5.91 25.91
C ALA A 369 7.14 -6.10 24.55
N TYR A 370 7.11 -5.08 23.70
CA TYR A 370 7.66 -5.16 22.35
C TYR A 370 8.03 -3.81 21.75
N ILE A 371 9.04 -3.83 20.88
CA ILE A 371 9.36 -2.74 19.94
C ILE A 371 8.50 -2.94 18.70
N TYR A 372 7.92 -1.87 18.18
CA TYR A 372 7.15 -1.89 16.94
C TYR A 372 7.58 -0.80 15.97
N ALA A 373 7.26 -1.04 14.69
CA ALA A 373 7.27 -0.06 13.61
C ALA A 373 5.83 0.28 13.21
N SER A 374 5.52 1.56 13.08
CA SER A 374 4.23 2.02 12.58
C SER A 374 4.26 2.16 11.06
N PHE A 375 3.15 1.79 10.44
CA PHE A 375 2.91 1.95 9.01
C PHE A 375 1.48 2.43 8.78
N ASN A 376 1.22 2.90 7.57
CA ASN A 376 -0.07 3.45 7.19
C ASN A 376 -0.60 2.66 5.99
N GLY A 377 -1.87 2.26 6.04
CA GLY A 377 -2.51 1.56 4.93
C GLY A 377 -3.98 1.21 5.25
N PRO A 378 -4.72 0.72 4.26
CA PRO A 378 -6.11 0.34 4.44
C PRO A 378 -6.24 -0.94 5.29
N VAL A 379 -7.34 -1.03 6.03
CA VAL A 379 -7.77 -2.23 6.75
C VAL A 379 -9.14 -2.62 6.22
N ASP A 380 -9.23 -3.82 5.67
CA ASP A 380 -10.44 -4.40 5.09
C ASP A 380 -11.03 -5.43 6.05
N PHE A 381 -12.27 -5.19 6.49
CA PHE A 381 -13.04 -6.04 7.39
C PHE A 381 -13.96 -7.02 6.61
N GLY A 382 -13.92 -7.00 5.29
CA GLY A 382 -14.86 -7.69 4.41
C GLY A 382 -16.16 -6.90 4.21
N ASN A 383 -17.05 -7.43 3.36
CA ASN A 383 -18.37 -6.87 3.09
C ASN A 383 -18.37 -5.39 2.64
N GLY A 384 -17.28 -4.92 2.02
CA GLY A 384 -17.11 -3.53 1.60
C GLY A 384 -16.80 -2.55 2.74
N VAL A 385 -16.56 -3.04 3.97
CA VAL A 385 -16.15 -2.23 5.12
C VAL A 385 -14.64 -2.10 5.10
N VAL A 386 -14.15 -1.05 4.45
CA VAL A 386 -12.71 -0.78 4.31
C VAL A 386 -12.37 0.62 4.76
N THR A 387 -11.33 0.74 5.57
CA THR A 387 -10.85 2.06 6.00
C THR A 387 -10.19 2.80 4.85
N THR A 388 -10.16 4.13 4.92
CA THR A 388 -9.06 4.89 4.32
C THR A 388 -7.71 4.47 4.95
N SER A 389 -6.60 5.05 4.52
CA SER A 389 -5.30 4.76 5.13
C SER A 389 -5.31 5.06 6.63
N THR A 390 -5.10 4.04 7.47
CA THR A 390 -5.04 4.14 8.93
C THR A 390 -3.70 3.61 9.44
N THR A 391 -3.31 4.00 10.66
CA THR A 391 -2.06 3.55 11.26
C THR A 391 -2.23 2.17 11.87
N TYR A 392 -1.29 1.27 11.58
CA TYR A 392 -1.14 -0.02 12.25
C TYR A 392 0.32 -0.26 12.61
N ASN A 393 0.55 -1.07 13.64
CA ASN A 393 1.87 -1.35 14.15
C ASN A 393 2.28 -2.79 13.84
N VAL A 394 3.56 -2.94 13.51
CA VAL A 394 4.21 -4.21 13.26
C VAL A 394 5.20 -4.47 14.39
N PRO A 395 4.98 -5.51 15.23
CA PRO A 395 5.93 -5.88 16.27
C PRO A 395 7.21 -6.43 15.62
N LEU A 396 8.36 -5.89 16.05
CA LEU A 396 9.69 -6.25 15.55
C LEU A 396 10.39 -7.25 16.48
N ILE A 397 10.42 -6.92 17.77
CA ILE A 397 11.07 -7.70 18.83
C ILE A 397 10.19 -7.62 20.06
N SER A 398 9.96 -8.74 20.73
CA SER A 398 9.15 -8.82 21.95
C SER A 398 9.85 -9.60 23.05
N TRP A 399 9.39 -9.41 24.29
CA TRP A 399 9.89 -10.11 25.47
C TRP A 399 8.81 -10.16 26.56
N PRO A 400 8.86 -11.16 27.46
CA PRO A 400 7.90 -11.25 28.55
C PRO A 400 8.17 -10.19 29.62
N THR A 401 7.11 -9.73 30.26
CA THR A 401 7.19 -8.83 31.44
C THR A 401 7.33 -9.59 32.77
N ARG A 402 7.19 -10.93 32.73
CA ARG A 402 7.26 -11.82 33.88
C ARG A 402 8.01 -13.12 33.54
N VAL A 403 8.65 -13.71 34.54
CA VAL A 403 9.37 -14.99 34.38
C VAL A 403 8.42 -16.08 33.87
N GLY A 404 8.82 -16.80 32.81
CA GLY A 404 8.00 -17.85 32.20
C GLY A 404 6.94 -17.36 31.20
N GLY A 405 6.89 -16.06 30.89
CA GLY A 405 5.99 -15.50 29.87
C GLY A 405 6.42 -15.78 28.42
N ALA A 406 5.56 -15.39 27.48
CA ALA A 406 5.81 -15.53 26.05
C ALA A 406 6.95 -14.61 25.55
N TRP A 407 7.80 -15.15 24.69
CA TRP A 407 8.94 -14.41 24.10
C TRP A 407 8.60 -13.76 22.76
N THR A 408 7.64 -14.32 22.03
CA THR A 408 7.22 -13.75 20.75
C THR A 408 5.79 -13.24 20.82
N PHE A 409 5.49 -12.16 20.08
CA PHE A 409 4.13 -11.65 19.93
C PHE A 409 3.17 -12.74 19.46
N THR A 410 3.59 -13.56 18.49
CA THR A 410 2.79 -14.70 18.01
C THR A 410 2.58 -15.76 19.09
N GLN A 411 3.58 -16.07 19.91
CA GLN A 411 3.42 -17.02 21.03
C GLN A 411 2.44 -16.51 22.08
N PHE A 412 2.39 -15.19 22.32
CA PHE A 412 1.49 -14.60 23.31
C PHE A 412 0.02 -14.78 22.93
N PHE A 413 -0.34 -14.54 21.66
CA PHE A 413 -1.72 -14.62 21.16
C PHE A 413 -2.14 -16.00 20.64
N ALA A 414 -1.20 -16.92 20.43
CA ALA A 414 -1.51 -18.27 19.95
C ALA A 414 -2.55 -19.04 20.80
N PRO A 415 -2.56 -18.93 22.15
CA PRO A 415 -3.59 -19.57 22.98
C PRO A 415 -5.00 -19.05 22.69
N ASP A 416 -5.13 -17.81 22.23
CA ASP A 416 -6.40 -17.11 22.01
C ASP A 416 -6.90 -17.28 20.55
N GLY A 417 -6.17 -18.04 19.73
CA GLY A 417 -6.56 -18.31 18.33
C GLY A 417 -6.37 -17.12 17.37
N VAL A 418 -5.73 -16.04 17.81
CA VAL A 418 -5.53 -14.80 17.04
C VAL A 418 -4.06 -14.55 16.74
N VAL A 419 -3.80 -13.66 15.77
CA VAL A 419 -2.43 -13.26 15.41
C VAL A 419 -2.09 -11.82 15.79
N GLY A 420 -3.07 -11.08 16.30
CA GLY A 420 -2.92 -9.68 16.69
C GLY A 420 -4.20 -9.12 17.32
N VAL A 421 -4.19 -7.81 17.55
CA VAL A 421 -5.23 -7.11 18.30
C VAL A 421 -5.70 -5.86 17.56
N LEU A 422 -7.03 -5.68 17.54
CA LEU A 422 -7.73 -4.49 17.10
C LEU A 422 -8.30 -3.76 18.33
N GLY A 423 -7.56 -2.76 18.78
CA GLY A 423 -7.96 -1.87 19.86
C GLY A 423 -9.03 -0.89 19.40
N LEU A 424 -10.23 -1.01 19.96
CA LEU A 424 -11.41 -0.20 19.65
C LEU A 424 -11.75 0.84 20.73
N GLY A 425 -11.11 0.79 21.89
CA GLY A 425 -11.37 1.73 22.97
C GLY A 425 -10.89 3.14 22.62
N PRO A 426 -11.75 4.15 22.57
CA PRO A 426 -11.34 5.54 22.73
C PRO A 426 -10.57 5.69 24.04
N ASN A 427 -9.71 6.69 24.23
CA ASN A 427 -9.04 6.96 25.52
C ASN A 427 -8.30 5.78 26.22
N ALA A 428 -8.14 4.63 25.57
CA ALA A 428 -7.50 3.46 26.15
C ALA A 428 -5.98 3.59 25.99
N GLY A 429 -5.25 2.89 26.87
CA GLY A 429 -3.84 2.65 26.65
C GLY A 429 -3.65 1.65 25.52
N GLY A 430 -2.57 1.75 24.76
CA GLY A 430 -2.34 0.79 23.70
C GLY A 430 -1.14 1.11 22.84
N PRO A 431 -0.79 0.18 21.94
CA PRO A 431 0.34 0.35 21.04
C PRO A 431 0.10 1.40 19.96
N GLY A 432 -1.15 1.66 19.57
CA GLY A 432 -1.49 2.70 18.60
C GLY A 432 -1.96 3.99 19.25
N THR A 433 -1.96 5.09 18.48
CA THR A 433 -2.38 6.43 18.94
C THR A 433 -3.79 6.83 18.49
N THR A 434 -4.45 5.98 17.70
CA THR A 434 -5.75 6.22 17.07
C THR A 434 -6.56 4.92 16.97
N VAL A 435 -7.89 5.02 17.11
CA VAL A 435 -8.80 3.89 16.88
C VAL A 435 -8.91 3.63 15.36
N PRO A 436 -8.51 2.45 14.84
CA PRO A 436 -8.36 2.24 13.40
C PRO A 436 -9.65 2.44 12.58
N THR A 437 -10.79 2.08 13.17
CA THR A 437 -12.13 2.15 12.57
C THR A 437 -12.66 3.58 12.44
N GLN A 438 -12.05 4.57 13.10
CA GLN A 438 -12.34 5.99 12.84
C GLN A 438 -11.91 6.44 11.43
N ALA A 439 -11.12 5.62 10.74
CA ALA A 439 -10.73 5.86 9.34
C ALA A 439 -11.73 5.28 8.32
N LEU A 440 -12.84 4.66 8.77
CA LEU A 440 -13.93 4.21 7.89
C LEU A 440 -14.63 5.39 7.20
N PRO A 441 -15.24 5.18 6.03
CA PRO A 441 -15.90 6.26 5.30
C PRO A 441 -17.26 6.64 5.90
N GLY A 442 -17.54 7.95 5.92
CA GLY A 442 -18.87 8.48 6.26
C GLY A 442 -19.32 8.14 7.69
N THR A 443 -20.57 7.72 7.84
CA THR A 443 -21.17 7.39 9.15
C THR A 443 -20.59 6.13 9.78
N LEU A 444 -19.90 5.26 9.03
CA LEU A 444 -19.29 4.04 9.57
C LEU A 444 -18.17 4.34 10.58
N ALA A 445 -17.57 5.52 10.53
CA ALA A 445 -16.54 5.95 11.48
C ALA A 445 -17.10 6.54 12.78
N GLN A 446 -18.41 6.49 13.03
CA GLN A 446 -18.99 7.06 14.25
C GLN A 446 -18.81 6.17 15.49
N GLY A 447 -18.81 4.85 15.29
CA GLY A 447 -18.65 3.88 16.37
C GLY A 447 -18.87 2.46 15.87
N VAL A 448 -18.93 1.54 16.82
CA VAL A 448 -19.10 0.11 16.55
C VAL A 448 -19.94 -0.54 17.63
N LEU A 449 -21.02 -1.21 17.22
CA LEU A 449 -21.76 -2.14 18.06
C LEU A 449 -21.01 -3.48 18.06
N ILE A 450 -20.81 -4.02 19.25
CA ILE A 450 -20.28 -5.36 19.48
C ILE A 450 -21.44 -6.19 20.02
N ASN A 451 -21.91 -7.16 19.24
CA ASN A 451 -23.02 -8.03 19.62
C ASN A 451 -22.55 -9.48 19.76
N GLU A 452 -22.15 -9.84 20.97
CA GLU A 452 -21.70 -11.18 21.37
C GLU A 452 -22.79 -11.97 22.10
N VAL A 453 -23.98 -11.38 22.27
CA VAL A 453 -25.04 -11.86 23.18
C VAL A 453 -25.33 -13.33 22.97
N THR A 454 -25.11 -14.10 24.02
CA THR A 454 -25.46 -15.52 24.06
C THR A 454 -26.91 -15.70 24.52
N THR A 455 -27.66 -16.57 23.83
CA THR A 455 -29.01 -16.98 24.25
C THR A 455 -28.99 -18.09 25.32
N ASN A 456 -27.82 -18.58 25.70
CA ASN A 456 -27.65 -19.71 26.61
C ASN A 456 -26.97 -19.27 27.92
N PRO A 457 -27.56 -19.57 29.09
CA PRO A 457 -26.98 -19.27 30.41
C PRO A 457 -25.66 -20.02 30.71
N ASN A 458 -25.26 -20.99 29.88
CA ASN A 458 -23.98 -21.70 30.00
C ASN A 458 -22.87 -21.12 29.09
N PHE A 459 -23.03 -19.88 28.63
CA PHE A 459 -22.09 -19.20 27.73
C PHE A 459 -21.77 -19.96 26.44
N ASN A 460 -22.77 -20.60 25.82
CA ASN A 460 -22.58 -21.11 24.46
C ASN A 460 -22.48 -19.91 23.51
N PRO A 461 -21.46 -19.78 22.66
CA PRO A 461 -21.31 -18.63 21.78
C PRO A 461 -22.59 -18.33 21.00
N ASN A 462 -22.93 -17.05 20.87
CA ASN A 462 -23.86 -16.59 19.85
C ASN A 462 -23.49 -17.28 18.53
N PRO A 463 -24.41 -18.01 17.86
CA PRO A 463 -24.07 -18.67 16.60
C PRO A 463 -23.79 -17.67 15.47
N TYR A 464 -24.19 -16.40 15.62
CA TYR A 464 -24.01 -15.34 14.65
C TYR A 464 -23.62 -14.01 15.32
N PRO A 465 -22.48 -13.92 16.03
CA PRO A 465 -22.04 -12.67 16.61
C PRO A 465 -21.50 -11.75 15.50
N TYR A 466 -21.62 -10.44 15.70
CA TYR A 466 -21.21 -9.46 14.69
C TYR A 466 -20.75 -8.14 15.29
N LEU A 467 -19.94 -7.42 14.52
CA LEU A 467 -19.72 -6.00 14.67
C LEU A 467 -20.67 -5.24 13.73
N GLU A 468 -21.25 -4.14 14.19
CA GLU A 468 -21.98 -3.20 13.33
C GLU A 468 -21.32 -1.82 13.39
N PHE A 469 -20.71 -1.41 12.29
CA PHE A 469 -20.10 -0.09 12.14
C PHE A 469 -21.18 0.91 11.71
N GLY A 470 -21.19 2.10 12.30
CA GLY A 470 -22.22 3.10 11.99
C GLY A 470 -22.57 3.97 13.18
N PRO A 471 -23.66 4.75 13.09
CA PRO A 471 -24.27 5.44 14.23
C PRO A 471 -24.77 4.47 15.30
N ALA A 472 -24.88 4.95 16.54
CA ALA A 472 -25.50 4.19 17.63
C ALA A 472 -26.95 3.80 17.25
N PRO A 473 -27.31 2.51 17.27
CA PRO A 473 -28.67 2.10 16.98
C PRO A 473 -29.62 2.55 18.10
N THR A 474 -30.88 2.84 17.76
CA THR A 474 -31.92 3.10 18.78
C THR A 474 -32.32 1.82 19.53
N THR A 475 -32.25 0.68 18.84
CA THR A 475 -32.59 -0.66 19.35
C THR A 475 -31.71 -1.71 18.67
N VAL A 476 -31.38 -2.78 19.39
CA VAL A 476 -30.69 -3.95 18.83
C VAL A 476 -31.61 -5.15 18.97
N GLY A 477 -32.29 -5.52 17.88
CA GLY A 477 -33.41 -6.47 17.97
C GLY A 477 -34.53 -5.88 18.84
N THR A 478 -34.87 -6.55 19.94
CA THR A 478 -35.82 -6.05 20.94
C THR A 478 -35.17 -5.28 22.09
N ALA A 479 -33.83 -5.28 22.17
CA ALA A 479 -33.10 -4.62 23.25
C ALA A 479 -33.09 -3.11 23.05
N THR A 480 -33.27 -2.38 24.15
CA THR A 480 -33.28 -0.90 24.18
C THR A 480 -32.08 -0.39 24.95
N GLN A 481 -31.68 0.86 24.71
CA GLN A 481 -30.58 1.46 25.46
C GLN A 481 -30.90 1.52 26.96
N ILE A 482 -30.04 0.92 27.79
CA ILE A 482 -30.19 0.90 29.25
C ILE A 482 -29.20 1.83 29.97
N ALA A 483 -28.01 2.07 29.39
CA ALA A 483 -27.00 2.94 29.99
C ALA A 483 -26.07 3.58 28.95
N THR A 484 -25.53 4.75 29.29
CA THR A 484 -24.44 5.41 28.57
C THR A 484 -23.34 5.78 29.56
N LEU A 485 -22.13 5.31 29.30
CA LEU A 485 -20.96 5.50 30.13
C LEU A 485 -19.98 6.44 29.41
N THR A 486 -19.65 7.58 30.00
CA THR A 486 -18.64 8.49 29.45
C THR A 486 -17.23 8.04 29.83
N GLY A 487 -16.27 8.20 28.91
CA GLY A 487 -14.85 7.89 29.14
C GLY A 487 -14.36 6.59 28.52
N SER A 488 -15.22 5.92 27.73
CA SER A 488 -15.00 4.61 27.11
C SER A 488 -13.54 4.37 26.72
N PRO A 489 -12.94 3.21 27.08
CA PRO A 489 -13.55 2.14 27.86
C PRO A 489 -13.44 2.38 29.39
N ILE A 490 -12.67 3.39 29.83
CA ILE A 490 -12.35 3.62 31.24
C ILE A 490 -13.38 4.57 31.86
N THR A 491 -14.20 4.03 32.75
CA THR A 491 -15.28 4.79 33.40
C THR A 491 -15.45 4.38 34.87
N THR A 492 -16.31 5.08 35.61
CA THR A 492 -16.62 4.71 36.99
C THR A 492 -17.92 3.90 37.01
N LEU A 493 -17.84 2.67 37.53
CA LEU A 493 -19.00 1.82 37.79
C LEU A 493 -19.20 1.67 39.30
N ASN A 494 -20.43 1.41 39.73
CA ASN A 494 -20.72 1.15 41.14
C ASN A 494 -20.84 -0.35 41.36
N VAL A 495 -20.09 -0.89 42.32
CA VAL A 495 -20.07 -2.33 42.63
C VAL A 495 -20.65 -2.58 44.02
N SER A 496 -21.56 -3.54 44.13
CA SER A 496 -22.08 -4.05 45.40
C SER A 496 -21.72 -5.53 45.55
N VAL A 497 -21.32 -5.91 46.77
CA VAL A 497 -21.04 -7.30 47.16
C VAL A 497 -22.15 -7.73 48.13
N ASN A 498 -22.89 -8.79 47.80
CA ASN A 498 -24.00 -9.34 48.58
C ASN A 498 -25.07 -8.29 48.96
N GLY A 499 -25.34 -7.32 48.07
CA GLY A 499 -26.29 -6.23 48.32
C GLY A 499 -25.81 -5.19 49.34
N GLY A 500 -24.52 -5.21 49.71
CA GLY A 500 -23.90 -4.20 50.56
C GLY A 500 -23.79 -2.82 49.90
N GLN A 501 -23.17 -1.88 50.62
CA GLN A 501 -22.98 -0.51 50.13
C GLN A 501 -22.24 -0.51 48.79
N GLN A 502 -22.77 0.24 47.82
CA GLN A 502 -22.13 0.41 46.52
C GLN A 502 -20.81 1.18 46.65
N MET A 503 -19.79 0.67 45.96
CA MET A 503 -18.45 1.23 45.89
C MET A 503 -18.22 1.76 44.48
N PRO A 504 -17.87 3.05 44.29
CA PRO A 504 -17.47 3.55 42.98
C PRO A 504 -16.07 3.03 42.64
N ILE A 505 -15.95 2.35 41.51
CA ILE A 505 -14.71 1.70 41.05
C ILE A 505 -14.42 2.11 39.61
N VAL A 506 -13.20 2.61 39.37
CA VAL A 506 -12.70 2.85 38.02
C VAL A 506 -12.53 1.50 37.32
N THR A 507 -13.27 1.34 36.23
CA THR A 507 -13.41 0.09 35.49
C THR A 507 -13.07 0.31 34.02
N ASN A 508 -12.22 -0.57 33.50
CA ASN A 508 -12.02 -0.74 32.05
C ASN A 508 -13.10 -1.72 31.53
N VAL A 509 -13.99 -1.23 30.67
CA VAL A 509 -15.01 -2.07 30.00
C VAL A 509 -14.37 -2.71 28.77
N ASP A 510 -13.94 -3.97 28.92
CA ASP A 510 -12.92 -4.58 28.08
C ASP A 510 -13.37 -5.94 27.51
N SER A 511 -13.70 -5.96 26.22
CA SER A 511 -14.07 -7.17 25.48
C SER A 511 -12.93 -8.18 25.35
N GLY A 512 -11.68 -7.70 25.36
CA GLY A 512 -10.47 -8.54 25.32
C GLY A 512 -9.97 -8.95 26.71
N GLY A 513 -10.67 -8.54 27.77
CA GLY A 513 -10.25 -8.73 29.16
C GLY A 513 -10.44 -10.15 29.71
N VAL A 514 -10.83 -11.12 28.88
CA VAL A 514 -11.10 -12.51 29.25
C VAL A 514 -12.19 -12.56 30.34
N GLN A 515 -11.85 -12.98 31.56
CA GLN A 515 -12.75 -13.03 32.72
C GLN A 515 -12.63 -11.81 33.64
N GLY A 516 -11.80 -10.83 33.28
CA GLY A 516 -11.65 -9.57 34.01
C GLY A 516 -10.84 -9.67 35.29
N THR A 517 -10.79 -8.55 36.03
CA THR A 517 -10.11 -8.45 37.32
C THR A 517 -10.87 -7.57 38.30
N ILE A 518 -10.75 -7.87 39.60
CA ILE A 518 -11.43 -7.11 40.68
C ILE A 518 -10.42 -6.50 41.67
N PRO A 519 -10.55 -5.22 42.03
CA PRO A 519 -9.67 -4.54 43.00
C PRO A 519 -10.20 -4.53 44.43
N PHE A 520 -11.16 -5.40 44.75
CA PHE A 520 -11.82 -5.49 46.05
C PHE A 520 -11.87 -6.94 46.53
N GLY A 521 -12.06 -7.12 47.84
CA GLY A 521 -12.19 -8.45 48.43
C GLY A 521 -13.56 -9.07 48.11
N ALA A 522 -13.54 -10.31 47.61
CA ALA A 522 -14.71 -11.15 47.42
C ALA A 522 -14.37 -12.60 47.77
N ASN A 523 -15.33 -13.33 48.31
CA ASN A 523 -15.24 -14.76 48.60
C ASN A 523 -16.01 -15.55 47.53
N THR A 524 -15.59 -16.78 47.26
CA THR A 524 -16.30 -17.65 46.32
C THR A 524 -17.77 -17.77 46.71
N GLY A 525 -18.67 -17.46 45.76
CA GLY A 525 -20.12 -17.43 45.94
C GLY A 525 -20.69 -16.08 46.36
N ASP A 526 -19.86 -15.06 46.63
CA ASP A 526 -20.36 -13.71 46.83
C ASP A 526 -21.06 -13.22 45.55
N ASN A 527 -22.25 -12.67 45.72
CA ASN A 527 -23.02 -12.09 44.63
C ASN A 527 -22.50 -10.67 44.34
N ILE A 528 -21.93 -10.49 43.15
CA ILE A 528 -21.34 -9.24 42.69
C ILE A 528 -22.30 -8.59 41.71
N ARG A 529 -22.71 -7.36 42.01
CA ARG A 529 -23.63 -6.57 41.19
C ARG A 529 -22.93 -5.30 40.74
N VAL A 530 -22.90 -5.07 39.43
CA VAL A 530 -22.22 -3.94 38.83
C VAL A 530 -23.24 -3.03 38.16
N TYR A 531 -23.27 -1.78 38.60
CA TYR A 531 -24.21 -0.75 38.18
C TYR A 531 -23.49 0.34 37.39
N ALA A 532 -24.24 1.06 36.56
CA ALA A 532 -23.79 2.31 35.98
C ALA A 532 -23.47 3.36 37.07
N ALA A 533 -22.86 4.46 36.66
CA ALA A 533 -22.46 5.55 37.56
C ALA A 533 -23.65 6.18 38.32
N ASP A 534 -24.88 6.02 37.82
CA ASP A 534 -26.11 6.46 38.50
C ASP A 534 -26.42 5.67 39.79
N GLY A 535 -25.81 4.49 39.96
CA GLY A 535 -26.02 3.60 41.10
C GLY A 535 -27.35 2.85 41.09
N THR A 536 -28.17 2.99 40.05
CA THR A 536 -29.50 2.36 39.96
C THR A 536 -29.62 1.40 38.80
N THR A 537 -28.94 1.66 37.69
CA THR A 537 -29.01 0.83 36.49
C THR A 537 -28.06 -0.34 36.62
N LEU A 538 -28.60 -1.56 36.82
CA LEU A 538 -27.82 -2.78 36.86
C LEU A 538 -27.31 -3.13 35.46
N LEU A 539 -26.00 -3.24 35.29
CA LEU A 539 -25.38 -3.65 34.02
C LEU A 539 -25.20 -5.16 33.98
N TYR A 540 -24.60 -5.76 35.01
CA TYR A 540 -24.43 -7.21 35.09
C TYR A 540 -24.28 -7.69 36.53
N GLU A 541 -24.52 -8.98 36.72
CA GLU A 541 -24.48 -9.66 38.01
C GLU A 541 -23.89 -11.05 37.83
N TYR A 542 -23.10 -11.49 38.80
CA TYR A 542 -22.49 -12.83 38.81
C TYR A 542 -22.15 -13.27 40.24
N ASN A 543 -21.94 -14.56 40.43
CA ASN A 543 -21.45 -15.15 41.67
C ASN A 543 -19.94 -15.43 41.53
N TYR A 544 -19.14 -14.75 42.36
CA TYR A 544 -17.68 -14.77 42.27
C TYR A 544 -17.13 -16.20 42.36
N ASN A 545 -16.29 -16.59 41.39
CA ASN A 545 -15.70 -17.93 41.27
C ASN A 545 -16.71 -19.09 41.23
N GLN A 546 -17.91 -18.84 40.70
CA GLN A 546 -18.90 -19.89 40.42
C GLN A 546 -19.36 -19.87 38.96
N ASP A 547 -19.89 -18.74 38.51
CA ASP A 547 -20.34 -18.54 37.12
C ASP A 547 -19.46 -17.54 36.36
N TYR A 548 -18.68 -16.71 37.07
CA TYR A 548 -17.65 -15.85 36.48
C TYR A 548 -16.41 -15.75 37.40
N PHE A 549 -15.22 -15.72 36.80
CA PHE A 549 -13.95 -15.96 37.50
C PHE A 549 -12.92 -14.83 37.32
N PRO A 550 -13.24 -13.58 37.68
CA PRO A 550 -12.27 -12.49 37.60
C PRO A 550 -11.12 -12.70 38.57
N VAL A 551 -9.91 -12.33 38.16
CA VAL A 551 -8.71 -12.48 38.99
C VAL A 551 -8.56 -11.26 39.92
N PRO A 552 -8.22 -11.43 41.21
CA PRO A 552 -7.91 -10.30 42.08
C PRO A 552 -6.75 -9.45 41.54
N SER A 553 -6.88 -8.13 41.58
CA SER A 553 -5.84 -7.19 41.17
C SER A 553 -5.71 -6.02 42.15
N THR A 554 -4.63 -5.25 42.06
CA THR A 554 -4.45 -3.99 42.83
C THR A 554 -4.68 -2.74 41.97
N GLY A 555 -5.14 -2.93 40.73
CA GLY A 555 -5.26 -1.87 39.72
C GLY A 555 -6.71 -1.39 39.53
N THR A 556 -7.01 -0.92 38.34
CA THR A 556 -8.40 -0.69 37.92
C THR A 556 -9.14 -2.02 37.76
N MET A 557 -10.45 -2.01 37.99
CA MET A 557 -11.28 -3.16 37.63
C MET A 557 -11.24 -3.37 36.12
N ASN A 558 -11.25 -4.61 35.67
CA ASN A 558 -11.45 -4.97 34.28
C ASN A 558 -12.72 -5.81 34.20
N SER A 559 -13.70 -5.43 33.39
CA SER A 559 -14.96 -6.15 33.33
C SER A 559 -14.82 -7.57 32.76
N GLY A 560 -13.84 -7.78 31.90
CA GLY A 560 -13.78 -8.90 30.97
C GLY A 560 -15.00 -8.94 30.04
N ALA A 561 -15.23 -10.10 29.44
CA ALA A 561 -16.23 -10.32 28.41
C ALA A 561 -17.68 -10.36 28.92
N LEU A 562 -17.92 -10.59 30.22
CA LEU A 562 -19.27 -10.79 30.76
C LEU A 562 -20.32 -9.73 30.33
N PRO A 563 -20.07 -8.41 30.45
CA PRO A 563 -21.01 -7.40 29.95
C PRO A 563 -21.36 -7.55 28.46
N PHE A 564 -20.42 -7.96 27.62
CA PHE A 564 -20.61 -8.14 26.17
C PHE A 564 -21.38 -9.43 25.83
N LEU A 565 -21.19 -10.47 26.64
CA LEU A 565 -21.94 -11.72 26.53
C LEU A 565 -23.40 -11.59 26.94
N LEU A 566 -23.73 -10.60 27.79
CA LEU A 566 -25.08 -10.33 28.27
C LEU A 566 -25.82 -9.29 27.44
N HIS A 567 -25.10 -8.31 26.89
CA HIS A 567 -25.68 -7.15 26.24
C HIS A 567 -24.98 -6.85 24.93
N PRO A 568 -25.71 -6.37 23.89
CA PRO A 568 -25.06 -5.63 22.83
C PRO A 568 -24.43 -4.37 23.43
N VAL A 569 -23.17 -4.10 23.10
CA VAL A 569 -22.43 -2.95 23.62
C VAL A 569 -21.93 -2.11 22.45
N TYR A 570 -22.33 -0.84 22.40
CA TYR A 570 -21.85 0.10 21.39
C TYR A 570 -20.74 0.99 21.94
N VAL A 571 -19.66 1.10 21.20
CA VAL A 571 -18.56 2.02 21.47
C VAL A 571 -18.73 3.23 20.55
N ASP A 572 -19.18 4.34 21.11
CA ASP A 572 -19.26 5.63 20.44
C ASP A 572 -17.90 6.32 20.51
N TYR A 573 -17.42 6.81 19.37
CA TYR A 573 -16.19 7.58 19.32
C TYR A 573 -16.38 9.07 19.60
N ASN A 574 -17.61 9.55 19.86
CA ASN A 574 -17.91 10.96 20.14
C ASN A 574 -18.26 11.24 21.62
N PRO A 575 -18.00 12.49 22.10
CA PRO A 575 -17.24 13.56 21.44
C PRO A 575 -15.72 13.38 21.58
N GLY A 576 -14.99 13.33 20.47
CA GLY A 576 -13.51 13.41 20.46
C GLY A 576 -12.77 12.11 20.79
N ARG A 577 -11.71 12.17 21.61
CA ARG A 577 -10.92 10.97 22.00
C ARG A 577 -11.47 10.25 23.24
N ILE A 578 -12.49 10.81 23.89
CA ILE A 578 -13.03 10.31 25.18
C ILE A 578 -14.00 9.16 24.96
N GLY A 579 -14.86 9.27 23.95
CA GLY A 579 -15.88 8.28 23.60
C GLY A 579 -16.90 7.98 24.69
N THR A 580 -17.89 7.16 24.34
CA THR A 580 -18.87 6.60 25.28
C THR A 580 -19.13 5.12 25.01
N THR A 581 -19.54 4.39 26.05
CA THR A 581 -19.98 3.00 25.96
C THR A 581 -21.47 2.96 26.21
N ILE A 582 -22.25 2.39 25.30
CA ILE A 582 -23.71 2.31 25.40
C ILE A 582 -24.11 0.84 25.53
N PHE A 583 -24.93 0.53 26.53
CA PHE A 583 -25.45 -0.80 26.78
C PHE A 583 -26.89 -0.92 26.30
N TYR A 584 -27.24 -2.06 25.71
CA TYR A 584 -28.61 -2.40 25.30
C TYR A 584 -29.10 -3.63 26.06
N GLY A 585 -30.33 -3.61 26.57
CA GLY A 585 -30.92 -4.69 27.36
C GLY A 585 -32.42 -4.82 27.23
#